data_AF-A0A7S3IGI5-F1
#
_entry.id   AF-A0A7S3IGI5-F1
#
_cell.length_a   1.000
_cell.length_b   1.000
_cell.length_c   1.000
_cell.angle_alpha   90.00
_cell.angle_beta   90.00
_cell.angle_gamma   90.00
#
_symmetry.space_group_name_H-M   'P 1'
#
loop_
_entity.id
_entity.type
_entity.pdbx_description
1 polymer ?
#
loop_
_entity_poly.entity_id
_entity_poly.type
_entity_poly.pdbx_seq_one_letter_code
_entity_poly.pdbx_strand_id
1 'polypeptide(L)'
;MLVVENVGEEFGEGEEVFDGISQVLALCYSVICVPVLVHMMWVNIMYFDYLDDSDIRLAHGHYYVDVKTTSRYKATFHLLFFFRRMLVVVLLLFAVDWPMFQLMALIALSVIGMIYVGYHLPYRNTENNTFELANEAFTFNTLLLSLTSMNSAFDLETRHSILGWWYIGFWVGATLMNLFFIIYAVLFKNYETTLGYLSMLKQ
;
A
#
# COMPACT_ATOMS: atom_id res chain seq x y z
N MET A 1 0.53 -11.42 -44.77
CA MET A 1 1.84 -11.39 -44.10
C MET A 1 2.32 -9.95 -43.90
N LEU A 2 2.33 -9.09 -44.94
CA LEU A 2 2.68 -7.66 -44.83
C LEU A 2 1.78 -6.80 -43.91
N VAL A 3 0.53 -7.22 -43.63
CA VAL A 3 -0.37 -6.47 -42.73
C VAL A 3 -0.03 -6.67 -41.24
N VAL A 4 0.70 -7.74 -40.89
CA VAL A 4 1.08 -8.01 -39.49
C VAL A 4 2.34 -7.24 -39.08
N GLU A 5 3.24 -6.93 -40.02
CA GLU A 5 4.45 -6.14 -39.74
C GLU A 5 4.12 -4.68 -39.43
N ASN A 6 3.21 -4.04 -40.17
CA ASN A 6 2.86 -2.64 -39.92
C ASN A 6 2.13 -2.40 -38.58
N VAL A 7 1.42 -3.41 -38.05
CA VAL A 7 0.76 -3.27 -36.73
C VAL A 7 1.79 -3.36 -35.61
N GLY A 8 2.88 -4.11 -35.78
CA GLY A 8 3.94 -4.20 -34.76
C GLY A 8 4.69 -2.89 -34.54
N GLU A 9 4.95 -2.13 -35.61
CA GLU A 9 5.69 -0.86 -35.52
C GLU A 9 4.86 0.26 -34.85
N GLU A 10 3.56 0.36 -35.13
CA GLU A 10 2.69 1.35 -34.44
C GLU A 10 2.52 1.06 -32.95
N PHE A 11 2.58 -0.21 -32.52
CA PHE A 11 2.51 -0.57 -31.11
C PHE A 11 3.82 -0.28 -30.35
N GLY A 12 4.98 -0.40 -31.01
CA GLY A 12 6.29 -0.14 -30.39
C GLY A 12 6.50 1.31 -30.00
N GLU A 13 6.10 2.27 -30.84
CA GLU A 13 6.21 3.71 -30.51
C GLU A 13 5.34 4.12 -29.32
N GLY A 14 4.18 3.44 -29.13
CA GLY A 14 3.29 3.70 -27.99
C GLY A 14 3.85 3.21 -26.65
N GLU A 15 4.60 2.11 -26.65
CA GLU A 15 5.19 1.51 -25.45
C GLU A 15 6.30 2.39 -24.88
N GLU A 16 7.20 2.91 -25.73
CA GLU A 16 8.28 3.82 -25.30
C GLU A 16 7.75 5.12 -24.67
N VAL A 17 6.68 5.69 -25.25
CA VAL A 17 6.04 6.90 -24.72
C VAL A 17 5.39 6.63 -23.37
N PHE A 18 4.70 5.49 -23.21
CA PHE A 18 4.05 5.12 -21.96
C PHE A 18 5.07 4.91 -20.83
N ASP A 19 6.18 4.23 -21.14
CA ASP A 19 7.28 4.02 -20.20
C ASP A 19 7.88 5.35 -19.73
N GLY A 20 8.15 6.28 -20.65
CA GLY A 20 8.65 7.61 -20.32
C GLY A 20 7.72 8.38 -19.37
N ILE A 21 6.40 8.34 -19.61
CA ILE A 21 5.41 9.00 -18.73
C ILE A 21 5.41 8.35 -17.34
N SER A 22 5.44 7.02 -17.26
CA SER A 22 5.41 6.30 -15.99
C SER A 22 6.62 6.64 -15.10
N GLN A 23 7.81 6.75 -15.70
CA GLN A 23 9.05 7.11 -15.01
C GLN A 23 9.00 8.56 -14.48
N VAL A 24 8.50 9.51 -15.29
CA VAL A 24 8.34 10.90 -14.88
C VAL A 24 7.35 11.02 -13.71
N LEU A 25 6.21 10.34 -13.80
CA LEU A 25 5.20 10.36 -12.73
C LEU A 25 5.76 9.79 -11.42
N ALA A 26 6.54 8.71 -11.50
CA ALA A 26 7.16 8.12 -10.33
C ALA A 26 8.28 8.99 -9.73
N LEU A 27 9.04 9.69 -10.57
CA LEU A 27 10.03 10.67 -10.09
C LEU A 27 9.33 11.81 -9.35
N CYS A 28 8.26 12.37 -9.93
CA CYS A 28 7.44 13.40 -9.29
C CYS A 28 6.86 12.92 -7.96
N TYR A 29 6.30 11.70 -7.94
CA TYR A 29 5.82 11.07 -6.71
C TYR A 29 6.93 10.97 -5.67
N SER A 30 8.11 10.50 -6.05
CA SER A 30 9.23 10.32 -5.13
C SER A 30 9.75 11.64 -4.56
N VAL A 31 9.84 12.69 -5.40
CA VAL A 31 10.25 14.03 -4.98
C VAL A 31 9.30 14.63 -3.96
N ILE A 32 7.99 14.33 -4.04
CA ILE A 32 7.00 14.81 -3.06
C ILE A 32 7.02 13.94 -1.80
N CYS A 33 7.08 12.62 -1.95
CA CYS A 33 6.94 11.69 -0.85
C CYS A 33 8.19 11.65 0.07
N VAL A 34 9.39 11.80 -0.47
CA VAL A 34 10.62 11.76 0.35
C VAL A 34 10.68 12.88 1.41
N PRO A 35 10.43 14.17 1.08
CA PRO A 35 10.36 15.24 2.08
C PRO A 35 9.29 14.99 3.16
N VAL A 36 8.12 14.47 2.75
CA VAL A 36 7.05 14.12 3.70
C VAL A 36 7.51 13.02 4.65
N LEU A 37 8.15 11.97 4.13
CA LEU A 37 8.70 10.88 4.94
C LEU A 37 9.78 11.39 5.93
N VAL A 38 10.70 12.24 5.45
CA VAL A 38 11.74 12.84 6.30
C VAL A 38 11.12 13.70 7.39
N HIS A 39 10.12 14.52 7.07
CA HIS A 39 9.40 15.32 8.04
C HIS A 39 8.67 14.45 9.08
N MET A 40 7.95 13.42 8.64
CA MET A 40 7.28 12.46 9.54
C MET A 40 8.29 11.75 10.46
N MET A 41 9.45 11.37 9.93
CA MET A 41 10.52 10.74 10.71
C MET A 41 11.10 11.71 11.75
N TRP A 42 11.37 12.95 11.34
CA TRP A 42 11.87 14.00 12.23
C TRP A 42 10.89 14.29 13.36
N VAL A 43 9.59 14.45 13.07
CA VAL A 43 8.55 14.66 14.09
C VAL A 43 8.51 13.49 15.08
N ASN A 44 8.50 12.26 14.57
CA ASN A 44 8.48 11.06 15.42
C ASN A 44 9.72 10.92 16.31
N ILE A 45 10.90 11.37 15.87
CA ILE A 45 12.13 11.29 16.66
C ILE A 45 12.19 12.41 17.70
N MET A 46 11.88 13.65 17.30
CA MET A 46 12.08 14.83 18.15
C MET A 46 10.96 15.04 19.16
N TYR A 47 9.72 14.72 18.81
CA TYR A 47 8.54 15.05 19.62
C TYR A 47 7.84 13.83 20.22
N PHE A 48 8.46 12.63 20.20
CA PHE A 48 7.80 11.39 20.64
C PHE A 48 7.15 11.50 22.02
N ASP A 49 7.89 12.03 23.00
CA ASP A 49 7.44 12.10 24.39
C ASP A 49 6.36 13.18 24.60
N TYR A 50 6.12 14.03 23.59
CA TYR A 50 5.16 15.14 23.58
C TYR A 50 4.03 14.95 22.56
N LEU A 51 3.89 13.76 21.95
CA LEU A 51 2.89 13.52 20.89
C LEU A 51 1.44 13.65 21.38
N ASP A 52 1.22 13.45 22.69
CA ASP A 52 -0.09 13.56 23.34
C ASP A 52 -0.42 15.00 23.79
N ASP A 53 0.54 15.94 23.76
CA ASP A 53 0.30 17.35 24.08
C ASP A 53 -0.63 17.99 23.04
N SER A 54 -1.56 18.84 23.50
CA SER A 54 -2.60 19.44 22.65
C SER A 54 -2.02 20.20 21.45
N ASP A 55 -0.92 20.92 21.66
CA ASP A 55 -0.33 21.80 20.65
C ASP A 55 0.36 20.99 19.55
N ILE A 56 1.14 19.97 19.94
CA ILE A 56 1.80 19.05 19.02
C ILE A 56 0.78 18.21 18.27
N ARG A 57 -0.25 17.72 18.98
CA ARG A 57 -1.34 16.96 18.38
C ARG A 57 -2.15 17.80 17.38
N LEU A 58 -2.31 19.10 17.61
CA LEU A 58 -3.00 19.98 16.65
C LEU A 58 -2.14 20.24 15.40
N ALA A 59 -0.82 20.37 15.56
CA ALA A 59 0.10 20.62 14.44
C ALA A 59 0.44 19.35 13.62
N HIS A 60 0.52 18.19 14.27
CA HIS A 60 1.09 16.97 13.69
C HIS A 60 0.23 15.71 13.86
N GLY A 61 -0.92 15.83 14.54
CA GLY A 61 -1.80 14.69 14.84
C GLY A 61 -2.26 13.90 13.61
N HIS A 62 -2.30 14.53 12.43
CA HIS A 62 -2.63 13.86 11.17
C HIS A 62 -1.66 12.74 10.78
N TYR A 63 -0.42 12.75 11.27
CA TYR A 63 0.57 11.71 10.96
C TYR A 63 0.37 10.40 11.74
N TYR A 64 -0.39 10.42 12.83
CA TYR A 64 -0.56 9.30 13.76
C TYR A 64 -2.02 9.10 14.19
N VAL A 65 -2.96 9.47 13.32
CA VAL A 65 -4.40 9.28 13.53
C VAL A 65 -4.69 7.80 13.78
N ASP A 66 -5.45 7.50 14.83
CA ASP A 66 -5.91 6.16 15.22
C ASP A 66 -4.81 5.15 15.63
N VAL A 67 -3.54 5.60 15.68
CA VAL A 67 -2.40 4.82 16.15
C VAL A 67 -2.20 4.96 17.67
N LYS A 68 -1.70 3.90 18.31
CA LYS A 68 -1.29 3.94 19.73
C LYS A 68 0.05 4.68 19.86
N THR A 69 0.06 5.80 20.58
CA THR A 69 1.25 6.60 20.90
C THR A 69 2.04 6.08 22.11
N THR A 70 1.60 4.98 22.72
CA THR A 70 2.21 4.42 23.95
C THR A 70 3.63 3.84 23.76
N SER A 71 4.07 3.62 22.52
CA SER A 71 5.38 3.07 22.22
C SER A 71 5.90 3.60 20.89
N ARG A 72 7.20 3.85 20.82
CA ARG A 72 7.89 4.35 19.61
C ARG A 72 7.63 3.47 18.40
N TYR A 73 7.69 2.15 18.58
CA TYR A 73 7.41 1.19 17.52
C TYR A 73 5.99 1.38 16.96
N LYS A 74 4.98 1.57 17.82
CA LYS A 74 3.60 1.75 17.33
C LYS A 74 3.45 3.07 16.57
N ALA A 75 4.04 4.16 17.07
CA ALA A 75 4.00 5.46 16.41
C ALA A 75 4.72 5.47 15.05
N THR A 76 5.80 4.69 14.90
CA THR A 76 6.52 4.56 13.61
C THR A 76 5.79 3.73 12.56
N PHE A 77 4.60 3.17 12.86
CA PHE A 77 3.87 2.31 11.93
C PHE A 77 3.55 2.99 10.59
N HIS A 78 2.98 4.20 10.61
CA HIS A 78 2.68 4.92 9.38
C HIS A 78 3.94 5.29 8.58
N LEU A 79 5.05 5.57 9.28
CA LEU A 79 6.34 5.80 8.64
C LEU A 79 6.81 4.56 7.88
N LEU A 80 6.77 3.38 8.52
CA LEU A 80 7.16 2.11 7.91
C LEU A 80 6.27 1.76 6.71
N PHE A 81 4.97 1.99 6.82
CA PHE A 81 4.03 1.74 5.74
C PHE A 81 4.25 2.68 4.54
N PHE A 82 4.52 3.96 4.81
CA PHE A 82 4.84 4.93 3.76
C PHE A 82 6.18 4.63 3.09
N PHE A 83 7.20 4.28 3.88
CA PHE A 83 8.50 3.85 3.36
C PHE A 83 8.39 2.59 2.50
N ARG A 84 7.58 1.61 2.91
CA ARG A 84 7.31 0.42 2.09
C ARG A 84 6.70 0.79 0.74
N ARG A 85 5.71 1.68 0.70
CA ARG A 85 5.09 2.12 -0.58
C ARG A 85 6.12 2.73 -1.53
N MET A 86 7.04 3.53 -0.99
CA MET A 86 8.17 4.07 -1.74
C MET A 86 9.07 2.95 -2.30
N LEU A 87 9.43 1.96 -1.48
CA LEU A 87 10.22 0.81 -1.94
C LEU A 87 9.50 0.01 -3.03
N VAL A 88 8.19 -0.18 -2.93
CA VAL A 88 7.40 -0.88 -3.95
C VAL A 88 7.48 -0.16 -5.29
N VAL A 89 7.33 1.17 -5.31
CA VAL A 89 7.45 1.99 -6.53
C VAL A 89 8.85 1.89 -7.12
N VAL A 90 9.90 2.00 -6.28
CA VAL A 90 11.29 1.84 -6.73
C VAL A 90 11.52 0.45 -7.33
N LEU A 91 11.05 -0.62 -6.68
CA LEU A 91 11.18 -1.98 -7.20
C LEU A 91 10.43 -2.17 -8.53
N LEU A 92 9.23 -1.61 -8.67
CA LEU A 92 8.44 -1.73 -9.90
C LEU A 92 9.10 -1.06 -11.11
N LEU A 93 9.85 0.03 -10.90
CA LEU A 93 10.44 0.81 -11.99
C LEU A 93 11.87 0.40 -12.32
N PHE A 94 12.67 0.11 -11.30
CA PHE A 94 14.10 -0.15 -11.47
C PHE A 94 14.44 -1.64 -11.58
N ALA A 95 13.53 -2.54 -11.19
CA ALA A 95 13.74 -3.98 -11.28
C ALA A 95 12.89 -4.65 -12.37
N VAL A 96 12.44 -3.88 -13.37
CA VAL A 96 11.59 -4.37 -14.47
C VAL A 96 12.27 -5.50 -15.26
N ASP A 97 13.59 -5.43 -15.44
CA ASP A 97 14.38 -6.45 -16.13
C ASP A 97 14.55 -7.75 -15.32
N TRP A 98 14.26 -7.70 -14.01
CA TRP A 98 14.40 -8.83 -13.09
C TRP A 98 13.10 -9.10 -12.33
N PRO A 99 12.02 -9.51 -13.04
CA PRO A 99 10.69 -9.66 -12.44
C PRO A 99 10.65 -10.68 -11.29
N MET A 100 11.49 -11.72 -11.35
CA MET A 100 11.61 -12.70 -10.26
C MET A 100 12.23 -12.08 -9.00
N PHE A 101 13.29 -11.27 -9.14
CA PHE A 101 13.90 -10.57 -8.01
C PHE A 101 12.91 -9.56 -7.42
N GLN A 102 12.21 -8.82 -8.28
CA GLN A 102 11.16 -7.88 -7.89
C GLN A 102 10.07 -8.56 -7.06
N LEU A 103 9.50 -9.68 -7.53
CA LEU A 103 8.47 -10.42 -6.78
C LEU A 103 9.00 -10.96 -5.44
N MET A 104 10.21 -11.53 -5.42
CA MET A 104 10.80 -12.03 -4.17
C MET A 104 11.02 -10.91 -3.14
N ALA A 105 11.49 -9.74 -3.58
CA ALA A 105 11.65 -8.57 -2.72
C ALA A 105 10.29 -8.08 -2.17
N LEU A 106 9.26 -8.01 -3.02
CA LEU A 106 7.91 -7.63 -2.60
C LEU A 106 7.30 -8.62 -1.62
N ILE A 107 7.50 -9.92 -1.82
CA ILE A 107 7.07 -10.98 -0.89
C ILE A 107 7.77 -10.80 0.46
N ALA A 108 9.09 -10.59 0.47
CA ALA A 108 9.84 -10.37 1.71
C ALA A 108 9.33 -9.13 2.48
N LEU A 109 9.09 -8.01 1.78
CA LEU A 109 8.50 -6.81 2.37
C LEU A 109 7.10 -7.05 2.94
N SER A 110 6.27 -7.84 2.25
CA SER A 110 4.92 -8.19 2.72
C SER A 110 4.96 -9.06 3.98
N VAL A 111 5.89 -10.03 4.04
CA VAL A 111 6.09 -10.86 5.23
C VAL A 111 6.55 -10.03 6.42
N ILE A 112 7.50 -9.10 6.22
CA ILE A 112 7.94 -8.18 7.27
C ILE A 112 6.77 -7.33 7.76
N GLY A 113 5.96 -6.78 6.86
CA GLY A 113 4.77 -5.99 7.20
C GLY A 113 3.74 -6.80 7.99
N MET A 114 3.46 -8.03 7.56
CA MET A 114 2.53 -8.93 8.24
C MET A 114 3.00 -9.30 9.66
N ILE A 115 4.29 -9.63 9.83
CA ILE A 115 4.89 -9.89 11.14
C ILE A 115 4.79 -8.64 12.03
N TYR A 116 5.11 -7.47 11.47
CA TYR A 116 5.06 -6.21 12.20
C TYR A 116 3.64 -5.90 12.71
N VAL A 117 2.64 -5.95 11.84
CA VAL A 117 1.24 -5.65 12.19
C VAL A 117 0.71 -6.68 13.18
N GLY A 118 0.96 -7.97 12.93
CA GLY A 118 0.51 -9.06 13.79
C GLY A 118 1.11 -9.00 15.20
N TYR A 119 2.38 -8.61 15.32
CA TYR A 119 3.06 -8.54 16.61
C TYR A 119 2.75 -7.25 17.38
N HIS A 120 2.77 -6.08 16.73
CA HIS A 120 2.66 -4.80 17.42
C HIS A 120 1.22 -4.28 17.58
N LEU A 121 0.27 -4.71 16.75
CA LEU A 121 -1.12 -4.26 16.75
C LEU A 121 -1.23 -2.73 16.91
N PRO A 122 -0.72 -1.97 15.91
CA PRO A 122 -0.44 -0.53 16.04
C PRO A 122 -1.70 0.32 16.27
N TYR A 123 -2.86 -0.09 15.76
CA TYR A 123 -4.09 0.67 15.88
C TYR A 123 -4.74 0.51 17.27
N ARG A 124 -5.47 1.54 17.69
CA ARG A 124 -6.31 1.54 18.91
C ARG A 124 -7.40 0.47 18.84
N ASN A 125 -8.10 0.39 17.71
CA ASN A 125 -9.20 -0.53 17.48
C ASN A 125 -8.70 -1.89 16.98
N THR A 126 -9.16 -2.97 17.60
CA THR A 126 -8.79 -4.35 17.20
C THR A 126 -9.25 -4.66 15.77
N GLU A 127 -10.42 -4.18 15.38
CA GLU A 127 -10.97 -4.35 14.02
C GLU A 127 -10.02 -3.79 12.96
N ASN A 128 -9.52 -2.56 13.13
CA ASN A 128 -8.56 -1.95 12.21
C ASN A 128 -7.26 -2.76 12.11
N ASN A 129 -6.78 -3.34 13.22
CA ASN A 129 -5.61 -4.23 13.17
C ASN A 129 -5.88 -5.51 12.39
N THR A 130 -7.04 -6.15 12.60
CA THR A 130 -7.45 -7.35 11.86
C THR A 130 -7.57 -7.05 10.36
N PHE A 131 -8.12 -5.89 10.01
CA PHE A 131 -8.26 -5.49 8.61
C PHE A 131 -6.93 -5.19 7.94
N GLU A 132 -6.02 -4.48 8.62
CA GLU A 132 -4.67 -4.26 8.10
C GLU A 132 -3.94 -5.59 7.91
N LEU A 133 -4.04 -6.51 8.88
CA LEU A 133 -3.44 -7.84 8.77
C LEU A 133 -4.05 -8.64 7.61
N ALA A 134 -5.35 -8.55 7.40
CA ALA A 134 -6.02 -9.18 6.26
C ALA A 134 -5.53 -8.58 4.93
N ASN A 135 -5.40 -7.25 4.82
CA ASN A 135 -4.87 -6.59 3.64
C ASN A 135 -3.42 -7.02 3.32
N GLU A 136 -2.59 -7.17 4.35
CA GLU A 136 -1.24 -7.71 4.20
C GLU A 136 -1.24 -9.17 3.74
N ALA A 137 -2.13 -10.00 4.30
CA ALA A 137 -2.28 -11.38 3.87
C ALA A 137 -2.77 -11.49 2.42
N PHE A 138 -3.71 -10.65 2.00
CA PHE A 138 -4.17 -10.59 0.60
C PHE A 138 -3.04 -10.20 -0.34
N THR A 139 -2.29 -9.14 0.00
CA THR A 139 -1.13 -8.71 -0.78
C THR A 139 -0.09 -9.82 -0.92
N PHE A 140 0.24 -10.50 0.17
CA PHE A 140 1.15 -11.63 0.17
C PHE A 140 0.66 -12.78 -0.73
N ASN A 141 -0.61 -13.17 -0.63
CA ASN A 141 -1.19 -14.24 -1.45
C ASN A 141 -1.19 -13.88 -2.94
N THR A 142 -1.52 -12.63 -3.29
CA THR A 142 -1.46 -12.14 -4.67
C THR A 142 -0.03 -12.23 -5.22
N LEU A 143 0.97 -11.81 -4.44
CA LEU A 143 2.37 -11.91 -4.85
C LEU A 143 2.85 -13.37 -4.99
N LEU A 144 2.40 -14.26 -4.11
CA LEU A 144 2.71 -15.68 -4.20
C LEU A 144 2.09 -16.30 -5.46
N LEU A 145 0.85 -15.94 -5.80
CA LEU A 145 0.19 -16.35 -7.05
C LEU A 145 0.89 -15.79 -8.29
N SER A 146 1.38 -14.55 -8.24
CA SER A 146 2.23 -13.99 -9.31
C SER A 146 3.51 -14.80 -9.47
N LEU A 147 4.13 -15.20 -8.36
CA LEU A 147 5.37 -15.98 -8.42
C LEU A 147 5.12 -17.39 -8.99
N THR A 148 4.03 -18.05 -8.60
CA THR A 148 3.70 -19.38 -9.13
C THR A 148 3.32 -19.34 -10.61
N SER A 149 2.67 -18.28 -11.08
CA SER A 149 2.30 -18.13 -12.49
C SER A 149 3.53 -17.93 -13.40
N MET A 150 4.64 -17.41 -12.87
CA MET A 150 5.91 -17.31 -13.61
C MET A 150 6.67 -18.63 -13.74
N ASN A 151 6.25 -19.70 -13.05
CA ASN A 151 6.95 -20.96 -13.10
C ASN A 151 6.75 -21.67 -14.46
N SER A 152 7.85 -21.87 -15.19
CA SER A 152 7.89 -22.52 -16.51
C SER A 152 7.48 -24.00 -16.48
N ALA A 153 7.47 -24.64 -15.31
CA ALA A 153 7.11 -26.04 -15.16
C ALA A 153 5.62 -26.34 -15.35
N PHE A 154 4.74 -25.34 -15.18
CA PHE A 154 3.31 -25.51 -15.42
C PHE A 154 3.00 -25.46 -16.93
N ASP A 155 2.06 -26.31 -17.35
CA ASP A 155 1.51 -26.27 -18.69
C ASP A 155 0.77 -24.94 -18.94
N LEU A 156 0.71 -24.56 -20.22
CA LEU A 156 0.17 -23.27 -20.64
C LEU A 156 -1.32 -23.13 -20.27
N GLU A 157 -2.07 -24.23 -20.32
CA GLU A 157 -3.50 -24.27 -19.98
C GLU A 157 -3.73 -24.02 -18.49
N THR A 158 -3.01 -24.70 -17.60
CA THR A 158 -3.07 -24.45 -16.15
C THR A 158 -2.68 -23.01 -15.81
N ARG A 159 -1.64 -22.47 -16.47
CA ARG A 159 -1.16 -21.10 -16.21
C ARG A 159 -2.20 -20.05 -16.60
N HIS A 160 -2.74 -20.11 -17.80
CA HIS A 160 -3.65 -19.08 -18.29
C HIS A 160 -5.07 -19.27 -17.80
N SER A 161 -5.59 -20.50 -17.85
CA SER A 161 -6.98 -20.77 -17.49
C SER A 161 -7.13 -20.79 -15.98
N ILE A 162 -6.42 -21.64 -15.26
CA ILE A 162 -6.70 -21.83 -13.83
C ILE A 162 -6.08 -20.70 -13.01
N LEU A 163 -4.76 -20.52 -13.08
CA LEU A 163 -4.06 -19.54 -12.25
C LEU A 163 -4.44 -18.09 -12.61
N GLY A 164 -4.71 -17.82 -13.90
CA GLY A 164 -5.18 -16.50 -14.35
C GLY A 164 -6.50 -16.08 -13.70
N TRP A 165 -7.52 -16.96 -13.67
CA TRP A 165 -8.79 -16.66 -13.02
C TRP A 165 -8.65 -16.49 -11.51
N TRP A 166 -7.83 -17.31 -10.85
CA TRP A 166 -7.54 -17.13 -9.42
C TRP A 166 -6.87 -15.78 -9.14
N TYR A 167 -5.87 -15.40 -9.95
CA TYR A 167 -5.18 -14.13 -9.81
C TYR A 167 -6.15 -12.94 -9.93
N ILE A 168 -7.02 -12.94 -10.95
CA ILE A 168 -8.05 -11.93 -11.13
C ILE A 168 -9.01 -11.91 -9.92
N GLY A 169 -9.46 -13.08 -9.46
CA GLY A 169 -10.35 -13.20 -8.31
C GLY A 169 -9.76 -12.60 -7.04
N PHE A 170 -8.50 -12.90 -6.73
CA PHE A 170 -7.80 -12.33 -5.58
C PHE A 170 -7.63 -10.82 -5.70
N TRP A 171 -7.29 -10.31 -6.88
CA TRP A 171 -7.17 -8.87 -7.12
C TRP A 171 -8.49 -8.12 -6.97
N VAL A 172 -9.56 -8.64 -7.56
CA VAL A 172 -10.91 -8.07 -7.44
C VAL A 172 -11.36 -8.13 -5.98
N GLY A 173 -11.16 -9.26 -5.30
CA GLY A 173 -11.48 -9.41 -3.88
C GLY A 173 -10.75 -8.39 -3.00
N ALA A 174 -9.44 -8.24 -3.18
CA ALA A 174 -8.64 -7.26 -2.45
C ALA A 174 -9.10 -5.81 -2.72
N THR A 175 -9.42 -5.49 -3.98
CA THR A 175 -9.89 -4.16 -4.37
C THR A 175 -11.26 -3.85 -3.77
N LEU A 176 -12.21 -4.80 -3.84
CA LEU A 176 -13.54 -4.65 -3.26
C LEU A 176 -13.49 -4.53 -1.74
N MET A 177 -12.63 -5.30 -1.09
CA MET A 177 -12.38 -5.19 0.34
C MET A 177 -11.86 -3.80 0.72
N ASN A 178 -10.84 -3.29 0.00
CA ASN A 178 -10.31 -1.95 0.23
C ASN A 178 -11.35 -0.84 -0.05
N LEU A 179 -12.15 -0.99 -1.10
CA LEU A 179 -13.24 -0.05 -1.42
C LEU A 179 -14.31 -0.05 -0.32
N PHE A 180 -14.71 -1.23 0.14
CA PHE A 180 -15.66 -1.39 1.25
C PHE A 180 -15.16 -0.66 2.49
N PHE A 181 -13.87 -0.74 2.81
CA PHE A 181 -13.29 0.00 3.95
C PHE A 181 -13.36 1.51 3.78
N ILE A 182 -13.03 2.03 2.60
CA ILE A 182 -13.13 3.46 2.34
C ILE A 182 -14.58 3.93 2.51
N ILE A 183 -15.54 3.19 1.95
CA ILE A 183 -16.96 3.50 2.07
C ILE A 183 -17.42 3.43 3.53
N TYR A 184 -17.04 2.37 4.24
CA TYR A 184 -17.37 2.19 5.66
C TYR A 184 -16.79 3.33 6.52
N ALA A 185 -15.51 3.65 6.33
CA ALA A 185 -14.85 4.73 7.05
C ALA A 185 -15.51 6.09 6.77
N VAL A 186 -15.86 6.39 5.53
CA VAL A 186 -16.52 7.65 5.16
C VAL A 186 -17.95 7.72 5.71
N LEU A 187 -18.74 6.65 5.64
CA LEU A 187 -20.13 6.67 6.09
C LEU A 187 -20.25 6.71 7.62
N PHE A 188 -19.52 5.86 8.33
CA PHE A 188 -19.68 5.70 9.78
C PHE A 188 -18.87 6.74 10.57
N LYS A 189 -17.63 7.08 10.17
CA LYS A 189 -16.81 8.06 10.91
C LYS A 189 -17.37 9.49 10.79
N ASN A 190 -17.92 9.84 9.63
CA ASN A 190 -18.61 11.13 9.47
C ASN A 190 -19.90 11.20 10.30
N TYR A 191 -20.60 10.07 10.46
CA TYR A 191 -21.80 10.01 11.29
C TYR A 191 -21.48 10.26 12.78
N GLU A 192 -20.47 9.58 13.33
CA GLU A 192 -20.03 9.79 14.71
C GLU A 192 -19.54 11.22 14.96
N THR A 193 -18.77 11.77 14.02
CA THR A 193 -18.27 13.15 14.10
C THR A 193 -19.44 14.15 14.13
N THR A 194 -20.44 13.95 13.27
CA THR A 194 -21.65 14.81 13.21
C THR A 194 -22.48 14.70 14.49
N LEU A 195 -22.65 13.49 15.03
CA LEU A 195 -23.35 13.26 16.31
C LEU A 195 -22.60 13.89 17.49
N GLY A 196 -21.27 13.81 17.51
CA GLY A 196 -20.43 14.46 18.51
C GLY A 196 -20.67 15.96 18.56
N TYR A 197 -20.65 16.64 17.41
CA TYR A 197 -20.92 18.07 17.32
C TYR A 197 -22.36 18.42 17.77
N LEU A 198 -23.35 17.63 17.40
CA LEU A 198 -24.75 17.84 17.81
C LEU A 198 -24.94 17.69 19.33
N SER A 199 -24.16 16.83 19.98
CA SER A 199 -24.21 16.66 21.44
C SER A 199 -23.59 17.84 22.20
N MET A 200 -22.53 18.45 21.67
CA MET A 200 -21.89 19.64 22.25
C MET A 200 -22.78 20.89 22.14
N LEU A 201 -23.62 20.99 21.09
CA LEU A 201 -24.56 22.09 20.92
C LEU A 201 -25.79 22.04 21.85
N LYS A 202 -26.00 20.93 22.56
CA LYS A 202 -27.13 20.76 23.50
C LYS A 202 -26.77 21.05 24.96
N GLN A 203 -25.51 21.39 25.26
CA GLN A 203 -25.04 21.79 26.59
C GLN A 203 -24.90 23.31 26.65
#